data_AF-A0A3S0ZCW1-F1
#
_entry.id   AF-A0A3S0ZCW1-F1
#
_cell.length_a   1.000
_cell.length_b   1.000
_cell.length_c   1.000
_cell.angle_alpha   90.00
_cell.angle_beta   90.00
_cell.angle_gamma   90.00
#
_symmetry.space_group_name_H-M   'P 1'
#
loop_
_entity.id
_entity.type
_entity.pdbx_description
1 polymer ?
#
loop_
_entity_poly.entity_id
_entity_poly.type
_entity_poly.pdbx_seq_one_letter_code
_entity_poly.pdbx_strand_id
1 'polypeptide(L)'
;MHGESMGAVRVQLVDGHRQPTLWSVRGEQGDRWLQAFVDVPANQSNPYKLMIRAVVGKAVTSDVAIDDVTITQIVDVNSTNSSGPPKQPTGSPQGGAVAGGENSSWTGTLFQCNFDVGSNCGWTHPRSELMPWQFRSDATPTTGTGA
;
A
#
# COMPACT_ATOMS: atom_id res chain seq x y z
N MET A 1 7.85 -6.37 -8.63
CA MET A 1 9.26 -6.26 -8.19
C MET A 1 10.06 -7.25 -8.99
N HIS A 2 10.80 -6.80 -10.00
CA HIS A 2 11.46 -7.69 -10.95
C HIS A 2 12.88 -7.19 -11.26
N GLY A 3 13.77 -8.13 -11.59
CA GLY A 3 15.18 -7.86 -11.89
C GLY A 3 16.18 -8.52 -10.94
N GLU A 4 17.43 -8.59 -11.38
CA GLU A 4 18.49 -9.41 -10.78
C GLU A 4 18.96 -8.92 -9.42
N SER A 5 19.07 -7.60 -9.24
CA SER A 5 19.54 -6.99 -8.01
C SER A 5 18.41 -6.39 -7.17
N MET A 6 17.32 -7.13 -7.03
CA MET A 6 16.15 -6.64 -6.30
C MET A 6 16.42 -6.56 -4.79
N GLY A 7 16.11 -5.39 -4.21
CA GLY A 7 16.23 -5.16 -2.78
C GLY A 7 14.96 -5.58 -2.03
N ALA A 8 14.27 -4.62 -1.40
CA ALA A 8 13.09 -4.90 -0.59
C ALA A 8 12.02 -3.82 -0.72
N VAL A 9 10.77 -4.17 -0.43
CA VAL A 9 9.72 -3.20 -0.11
C VAL A 9 9.29 -3.40 1.33
N ARG A 10 8.99 -2.30 2.02
CA ARG A 10 8.50 -2.26 3.40
C ARG A 10 7.30 -1.33 3.50
N VAL A 11 6.31 -1.74 4.27
CA VAL A 11 5.25 -0.86 4.77
C VAL A 11 5.53 -0.64 6.26
N GLN A 12 5.63 0.63 6.64
CA GLN A 12 5.96 1.05 8.00
C GLN A 12 4.90 1.99 8.55
N LEU A 13 4.67 1.90 9.86
CA LEU A 13 3.87 2.86 10.60
C LEU A 13 4.81 3.86 11.28
N VAL A 14 4.62 5.15 11.03
CA VAL A 14 5.50 6.22 11.52
C VAL A 14 4.71 7.13 12.44
N ASP A 15 5.00 7.09 13.75
CA ASP A 15 4.30 7.88 14.79
C ASP A 15 5.14 9.03 15.38
N GLY A 16 6.17 9.47 14.63
CA GLY A 16 7.10 10.52 15.02
C GLY A 16 8.30 10.05 15.85
N HIS A 17 8.14 9.00 16.66
CA HIS A 17 9.21 8.44 17.49
C HIS A 17 9.65 7.04 17.06
N ARG A 18 8.73 6.28 16.47
CA ARG A 18 8.91 4.88 16.07
C ARG A 18 8.57 4.70 14.60
N GLN A 19 9.20 3.70 13.99
CA GLN A 19 8.98 3.31 12.60
C GLN A 19 8.90 1.78 12.45
N PRO A 20 8.02 1.07 13.20
CA PRO A 20 7.86 -0.38 13.06
C PRO A 20 7.52 -0.77 11.62
N THR A 21 8.12 -1.88 11.16
CA THR A 21 7.75 -2.50 9.89
C THR A 21 6.54 -3.37 10.12
N LEU A 22 5.43 -3.07 9.43
CA LEU A 22 4.21 -3.87 9.45
C LEU A 22 4.30 -5.03 8.47
N TRP A 23 4.91 -4.78 7.31
CA TRP A 23 5.06 -5.77 6.25
C TRP A 23 6.35 -5.53 5.47
N SER A 24 6.97 -6.62 4.98
CA SER A 24 8.11 -6.52 4.07
C SER A 24 8.17 -7.72 3.14
N VAL A 25 8.60 -7.44 1.91
CA VAL A 25 8.98 -8.43 0.91
C VAL A 25 10.38 -8.13 0.39
N ARG A 26 11.14 -9.15 0.00
CA ARG A 26 12.53 -9.03 -0.46
C ARG A 26 12.77 -9.88 -1.69
N GLY A 27 13.67 -9.41 -2.56
CA GLY A 27 14.10 -10.12 -3.76
C GLY A 27 13.07 -10.06 -4.88
N GLU A 28 13.38 -10.78 -5.96
CA GLU A 28 12.56 -10.93 -7.16
C GLU A 28 11.20 -11.57 -6.83
N GLN A 29 10.11 -11.05 -7.40
CA GLN A 29 8.73 -11.49 -7.11
C GLN A 29 7.97 -11.99 -8.35
N GLY A 30 8.63 -12.10 -9.50
CA GLY A 30 8.04 -12.37 -10.80
C GLY A 30 7.73 -11.09 -11.59
N ASP A 31 7.63 -11.27 -12.91
CA ASP A 31 7.13 -10.28 -13.87
C ASP A 31 5.59 -10.32 -13.91
N ARG A 32 4.96 -9.97 -12.78
CA ARG A 32 3.51 -9.84 -12.64
C ARG A 32 3.15 -8.95 -11.46
N TRP A 33 1.94 -8.40 -11.50
CA TRP A 33 1.35 -7.73 -10.33
C TRP A 33 1.01 -8.75 -9.24
N LEU A 34 1.39 -8.43 -8.00
CA LEU A 34 1.07 -9.21 -6.81
C LEU A 34 0.39 -8.31 -5.78
N GLN A 35 -0.73 -8.77 -5.25
CA GLN A 35 -1.46 -8.06 -4.21
C GLN A 35 -0.88 -8.36 -2.83
N ALA A 36 -0.80 -7.35 -1.97
CA ALA A 36 -0.41 -7.48 -0.57
C ALA A 36 -1.48 -6.88 0.34
N PHE A 37 -1.75 -7.57 1.46
CA PHE A 37 -2.59 -7.08 2.55
C PHE A 37 -1.72 -6.79 3.77
N VAL A 38 -1.93 -5.64 4.40
CA VAL A 38 -1.14 -5.19 5.55
C VAL A 38 -2.09 -4.72 6.64
N ASP A 39 -2.10 -5.45 7.75
CA ASP A 39 -2.90 -5.07 8.91
C ASP A 39 -2.26 -3.86 9.61
N VAL A 40 -3.06 -2.80 9.77
CA VAL A 40 -2.67 -1.61 10.52
C VAL A 40 -3.30 -1.71 11.92
N PRO A 41 -2.50 -1.72 13.01
CA PRO A 41 -3.07 -1.91 14.33
C PRO A 41 -3.98 -0.73 14.71
N ALA A 42 -5.24 -1.02 15.07
CA ALA A 42 -6.28 -0.02 15.32
C ALA A 42 -5.99 0.91 16.51
N ASN A 43 -5.24 0.43 17.51
CA ASN A 43 -5.01 1.15 18.77
C ASN A 43 -3.72 1.98 18.73
N GLN A 44 -3.63 2.94 17.80
CA GLN A 44 -2.53 3.90 17.82
C GLN A 44 -2.85 5.05 18.78
N SER A 45 -2.03 5.22 19.82
CA SER A 45 -2.19 6.30 20.80
C SER A 45 -1.80 7.68 20.24
N ASN A 46 -1.02 7.72 19.15
CA ASN A 46 -0.52 8.94 18.52
C ASN A 46 -0.94 8.98 17.04
N PRO A 47 -1.08 10.18 16.45
CA PRO A 47 -1.20 10.34 15.00
C PRO A 47 -0.01 9.66 14.30
N TYR A 48 -0.29 8.94 13.22
CA TYR A 48 0.73 8.21 12.48
C TYR A 48 0.57 8.42 10.98
N LYS A 49 1.64 8.09 10.24
CA LYS A 49 1.66 8.00 8.78
C LYS A 49 2.01 6.57 8.38
N LEU A 50 1.41 6.10 7.29
CA LEU A 50 1.91 4.92 6.60
C LEU A 50 3.01 5.36 5.63
N MET A 51 4.11 4.62 5.62
CA MET A 51 5.22 4.85 4.71
C MET A 51 5.48 3.57 3.94
N ILE A 52 5.47 3.68 2.61
CA ILE A 52 5.91 2.61 1.72
C ILE A 52 7.32 2.95 1.23
N ARG A 53 8.28 2.09 1.56
CA ARG A 53 9.70 2.32 1.31
C ARG A 53 10.27 1.18 0.49
N ALA A 54 10.89 1.53 -0.63
CA ALA A 54 11.80 0.64 -1.34
C ALA A 54 13.20 0.72 -0.73
N VAL A 55 13.88 -0.42 -0.65
CA VAL A 55 15.29 -0.55 -0.31
C VAL A 55 15.99 -0.99 -1.57
N VAL A 56 16.95 -0.19 -2.04
CA VAL A 56 17.73 -0.48 -3.25
C VAL A 56 18.64 -1.68 -2.99
N GLY A 57 18.78 -2.57 -3.98
CA GLY A 57 19.73 -3.66 -3.93
C GLY A 57 21.17 -3.20 -4.20
N LYS A 58 22.01 -4.11 -4.67
CA LYS A 58 23.44 -3.85 -4.92
C LYS A 58 23.73 -3.15 -6.26
N ALA A 59 22.78 -3.20 -7.21
CA ALA A 59 22.89 -2.65 -8.55
C ALA A 59 21.53 -2.11 -9.04
N VAL A 60 21.56 -1.38 -10.16
CA VAL A 60 20.41 -0.71 -10.80
C VAL A 60 19.73 -1.59 -11.86
N THR A 61 19.74 -2.91 -11.69
CA THR A 61 19.23 -3.88 -12.68
C THR A 61 17.86 -4.44 -12.29
N SER A 62 17.04 -3.62 -11.65
CA SER A 62 15.78 -4.07 -11.07
C SER A 62 14.87 -2.91 -10.67
N ASP A 63 13.56 -3.09 -10.82
CA ASP A 63 12.55 -2.06 -10.54
C ASP A 63 11.40 -2.55 -9.64
N VAL A 64 10.81 -1.58 -8.94
CA VAL A 64 9.66 -1.76 -8.06
C VAL A 64 8.55 -0.83 -8.50
N ALA A 65 7.36 -1.37 -8.70
CA ALA A 65 6.13 -0.61 -8.95
C ALA A 65 5.07 -0.98 -7.91
N ILE A 66 4.19 -0.02 -7.62
CA ILE A 66 3.06 -0.14 -6.70
C ILE A 66 1.90 0.60 -7.36
N ASP A 67 0.71 0.00 -7.28
CA ASP A 67 -0.51 0.57 -7.80
C ASP A 67 -1.71 0.19 -6.91
N ASP A 68 -2.86 0.79 -7.13
CA ASP A 68 -4.15 0.47 -6.51
C ASP A 68 -4.12 0.39 -4.97
N VAL A 69 -3.55 1.42 -4.34
CA VAL A 69 -3.45 1.49 -2.87
C VAL A 69 -4.79 1.88 -2.28
N THR A 70 -5.35 0.98 -1.46
CA THR A 70 -6.61 1.20 -0.75
C THR A 70 -6.41 1.00 0.76
N ILE A 71 -7.00 1.88 1.57
CA ILE A 71 -7.11 1.71 3.02
C ILE A 71 -8.59 1.55 3.35
N THR A 72 -8.91 0.48 4.06
CA THR A 72 -10.27 0.15 4.46
C THR A 72 -10.34 -0.01 5.97
N GLN A 73 -11.50 0.29 6.54
CA GLN A 73 -11.78 0.00 7.93
C GLN A 73 -12.47 -1.36 8.04
N ILE A 74 -11.88 -2.26 8.82
CA ILE A 74 -12.55 -3.47 9.29
C ILE A 74 -13.26 -3.11 10.59
N VAL A 75 -14.53 -3.46 10.70
CA VAL A 75 -15.23 -3.44 11.98
C VAL A 75 -15.67 -4.87 12.26
N ASP A 76 -15.31 -5.34 13.44
CA ASP A 76 -15.82 -6.60 13.96
C ASP A 76 -17.32 -6.42 14.20
N VAL A 77 -18.14 -7.03 13.33
CA VAL A 77 -19.60 -6.92 13.40
C VAL A 77 -20.18 -7.55 14.67
N ASN A 78 -19.35 -8.29 15.42
CA ASN A 78 -19.70 -8.84 16.73
C ASN A 78 -19.38 -7.91 17.92
N SER A 79 -18.77 -6.74 17.72
CA SER A 79 -18.69 -5.73 18.78
C SER A 79 -19.94 -4.85 18.74
N THR A 80 -21.01 -5.28 19.40
CA THR A 80 -22.24 -4.49 19.54
C THR A 80 -21.97 -3.24 20.36
N ASN A 81 -21.68 -2.11 19.68
CA ASN A 81 -22.05 -0.76 20.09
C ASN A 81 -21.65 0.27 19.01
N SER A 82 -22.52 0.46 18.01
CA SER A 82 -22.79 1.82 17.50
C SER A 82 -24.07 1.84 16.67
N SER A 83 -25.09 2.45 17.26
CA SER A 83 -26.29 2.93 16.58
C SER A 83 -25.94 4.10 15.66
N GLY A 84 -26.13 3.93 14.34
CA GLY A 84 -26.14 5.02 13.37
C GLY A 84 -26.33 4.47 11.96
N PRO A 85 -27.24 5.02 11.13
CA PRO A 85 -27.54 4.45 9.81
C PRO A 85 -26.35 4.66 8.84
N PRO A 86 -25.93 3.65 8.07
CA PRO A 86 -24.92 3.85 7.04
C PRO A 86 -25.53 4.68 5.91
N LYS A 87 -24.94 5.83 5.61
CA LYS A 87 -25.24 6.54 4.36
C LYS A 87 -24.43 5.89 3.24
N GLN A 88 -25.16 5.24 2.32
CA GLN A 88 -24.66 4.53 1.15
C GLN A 88 -23.76 5.42 0.25
N PRO A 89 -22.59 4.92 -0.21
CA PRO A 89 -21.95 5.42 -1.43
C PRO A 89 -22.65 4.78 -2.64
N THR A 90 -23.41 5.58 -3.37
CA THR A 90 -23.87 5.24 -4.73
C THR A 90 -22.72 5.42 -5.71
N GLY A 91 -22.10 4.31 -6.10
CA GLY A 91 -21.09 4.20 -7.16
C GLY A 91 -20.51 2.78 -7.18
N SER A 92 -20.61 2.09 -8.32
CA SER A 92 -20.52 0.62 -8.44
C SER A 92 -19.18 -0.01 -8.01
N PRO A 93 -19.18 -1.21 -7.38
CA PRO A 93 -18.00 -1.99 -7.03
C PRO A 93 -17.81 -3.20 -7.96
N GLN A 94 -16.66 -3.32 -8.64
CA GLN A 94 -16.17 -4.58 -9.24
C GLN A 94 -14.64 -4.53 -9.26
N GLY A 95 -13.87 -5.41 -8.60
CA GLY A 95 -14.25 -6.62 -7.90
C GLY A 95 -13.11 -7.18 -7.01
N GLY A 96 -13.43 -8.30 -6.36
CA GLY A 96 -12.46 -9.17 -5.68
C GLY A 96 -12.25 -8.89 -4.19
N ALA A 97 -13.28 -9.05 -3.37
CA ALA A 97 -13.07 -9.23 -1.93
C ALA A 97 -12.33 -10.57 -1.71
N VAL A 98 -11.09 -10.50 -1.21
CA VAL A 98 -10.37 -11.70 -0.75
C VAL A 98 -10.91 -12.04 0.64
N ALA A 99 -11.31 -13.30 0.82
CA ALA A 99 -11.89 -13.83 2.04
C ALA A 99 -10.90 -13.70 3.22
N GLY A 100 -11.11 -12.69 4.06
CA GLY A 100 -10.64 -12.67 5.44
C GLY A 100 -11.52 -13.60 6.28
N GLY A 101 -10.91 -14.31 7.22
CA GLY A 101 -11.57 -15.28 8.09
C GLY A 101 -12.87 -14.77 8.71
N GLU A 102 -13.77 -15.73 8.89
CA GLU A 102 -15.14 -15.59 9.37
C GLU A 102 -15.24 -14.55 10.51
N ASN A 103 -16.17 -13.59 10.33
CA ASN A 103 -16.69 -12.63 11.32
C ASN A 103 -16.19 -11.17 11.30
N SER A 104 -15.49 -10.74 10.25
CA SER A 104 -15.08 -9.34 10.05
C SER A 104 -15.75 -8.74 8.80
N SER A 105 -16.43 -7.59 8.92
CA SER A 105 -17.03 -6.89 7.77
C SER A 105 -16.28 -5.58 7.50
N TRP A 106 -15.95 -5.32 6.23
CA TRP A 106 -15.39 -4.05 5.78
C TRP A 106 -16.48 -2.97 5.80
N THR A 107 -16.34 -1.94 6.63
CA THR A 107 -17.39 -0.90 6.78
C THR A 107 -17.14 0.37 5.96
N GLY A 108 -16.07 0.42 5.17
CA GLY A 108 -15.85 1.50 4.21
C GLY A 108 -14.39 1.69 3.78
N THR A 109 -14.22 2.31 2.61
CA THR A 109 -12.93 2.76 2.07
C THR A 109 -12.58 4.12 2.69
N LEU A 110 -11.47 4.18 3.43
CA LEU A 110 -10.95 5.41 4.03
C LEU A 110 -10.04 6.18 3.06
N PHE A 111 -9.38 5.48 2.16
CA PHE A 111 -8.46 6.05 1.17
C PHE A 111 -8.36 5.14 -0.05
N GLN A 112 -8.25 5.71 -1.25
CA GLN A 112 -8.00 4.98 -2.49
C GLN A 112 -7.13 5.82 -3.43
N CYS A 113 -6.15 5.16 -4.07
CA CYS A 113 -5.28 5.77 -5.06
C CYS A 113 -4.79 4.74 -6.08
N ASN A 114 -5.15 4.93 -7.35
CA ASN A 114 -4.72 4.14 -8.52
C ASN A 114 -3.72 4.90 -9.42
N PHE A 115 -3.26 6.09 -9.01
CA PHE A 115 -2.22 6.88 -9.70
C PHE A 115 -2.48 7.30 -11.18
N ASP A 116 -3.62 6.95 -11.77
CA ASP A 116 -3.93 7.13 -13.21
C ASP A 116 -4.12 8.60 -13.66
N VAL A 117 -4.50 9.50 -12.75
CA VAL A 117 -4.87 10.89 -13.08
C VAL A 117 -3.74 11.89 -12.88
N GLY A 118 -2.47 11.44 -12.97
CA GLY A 118 -1.29 12.28 -12.76
C GLY A 118 -1.19 12.85 -11.34
N SER A 119 -1.83 12.19 -10.38
CA SER A 119 -1.91 12.61 -8.98
C SER A 119 -1.23 11.58 -8.08
N ASN A 120 -0.55 12.08 -7.05
CA ASN A 120 0.00 11.26 -5.99
C ASN A 120 -0.99 11.00 -4.85
N CYS A 121 -2.26 11.42 -4.99
CA CYS A 121 -3.29 11.28 -3.95
C CYS A 121 -2.86 11.81 -2.57
N GLY A 122 -1.99 12.83 -2.53
CA GLY A 122 -1.45 13.38 -1.29
C GLY A 122 -0.27 12.61 -0.68
N TRP A 123 0.19 11.53 -1.30
CA TRP A 123 1.45 10.86 -0.92
C TRP A 123 2.61 11.83 -1.06
N THR A 124 3.46 11.89 -0.04
CA THR A 124 4.66 12.73 -0.03
C THR A 124 5.88 11.88 0.27
N HIS A 125 7.04 12.32 -0.21
CA HIS A 125 8.31 11.70 0.15
C HIS A 125 9.09 12.62 1.12
N PRO A 126 9.86 12.06 2.06
CA PRO A 126 10.81 12.85 2.83
C PRO A 126 11.83 13.53 1.91
N ARG A 127 12.30 14.73 2.27
CA ARG A 127 13.29 15.49 1.47
C ARG A 127 14.69 14.90 1.46
N SER A 128 14.99 13.98 2.37
CA SER A 128 16.32 13.38 2.56
C SER A 128 16.53 12.07 1.79
N GLU A 129 15.55 11.62 1.02
CA GLU A 129 15.66 10.36 0.29
C GLU A 129 16.50 10.55 -0.99
N LEU A 130 17.48 9.66 -1.20
CA LEU A 130 18.38 9.67 -2.36
C LEU A 130 17.64 9.32 -3.66
N MET A 131 16.51 8.62 -3.57
CA MET A 131 15.71 8.16 -4.70
C MET A 131 14.21 8.21 -4.35
N PRO A 132 13.48 9.29 -4.70
CA PRO A 132 12.04 9.38 -4.46
C PRO A 132 11.26 8.46 -5.41
N TRP A 133 10.10 7.99 -4.97
CA TRP A 133 9.11 7.35 -5.86
C TRP A 133 8.77 8.30 -7.02
N GLN A 134 8.72 7.76 -8.23
CA GLN A 134 8.39 8.51 -9.43
C GLN A 134 7.05 8.04 -9.96
N PHE A 135 6.18 8.99 -10.33
CA PHE A 135 4.94 8.69 -11.05
C PHE A 135 5.28 8.53 -12.52
N ARG A 136 5.11 7.32 -13.04
CA ARG A 136 5.38 6.98 -14.44
C ARG A 136 4.29 6.05 -14.93
N SER A 137 3.91 6.21 -16.20
CA SER A 137 3.02 5.31 -16.95
C SER A 137 3.75 4.59 -18.10
N ASP A 138 5.04 4.83 -18.24
CA ASP A 138 5.87 4.31 -19.33
C ASP A 138 6.89 3.28 -18.79
N ALA A 139 7.55 2.57 -19.71
CA ALA A 139 8.61 1.62 -19.42
C ALA A 139 9.67 2.17 -18.43
N THR A 140 10.19 1.28 -17.59
CA THR A 140 11.27 1.66 -16.66
C THR A 140 12.61 1.80 -17.39
N PRO A 141 13.58 2.52 -16.81
CA PRO A 141 14.91 2.65 -17.43
C PRO A 141 15.70 1.34 -17.54
N THR A 142 15.27 0.26 -16.86
CA THR A 142 15.96 -1.02 -16.88
C THR A 142 15.25 -2.02 -17.81
N THR A 143 16.02 -2.82 -18.53
CA THR A 143 15.48 -3.67 -19.60
C THR A 143 14.73 -4.86 -19.02
N GLY A 144 13.52 -5.13 -19.52
CA GLY A 144 12.71 -6.26 -19.08
C GLY A 144 11.95 -6.01 -17.77
N THR A 145 11.86 -4.77 -17.31
CA THR A 145 11.08 -4.36 -16.14
C THR A 145 10.13 -3.22 -16.52
N GLY A 146 8.89 -3.27 -16.02
CA GLY A 146 7.86 -2.30 -16.38
C GLY A 146 7.32 -2.53 -17.80
N ALA A 147 5.99 -2.53 -17.92
CA ALA A 147 5.27 -2.67 -19.19
C ALA A 147 4.96 -1.30 -19.79
#